data_AF-A0A4Q7ZLL4-F1
#
_entry.id   AF-A0A4Q7ZLL4-F1
#
_cell.length_a   1.000
_cell.length_b   1.000
_cell.length_c   1.000
_cell.angle_alpha   90.00
_cell.angle_beta   90.00
_cell.angle_gamma   90.00
#
_symmetry.space_group_name_H-M   'P 1'
#
loop_
_entity.id
_entity.type
_entity.pdbx_description
1 polymer ?
#
loop_
_entity_poly.entity_id
_entity_poly.type
_entity_poly.pdbx_seq_one_letter_code
_entity_poly.pdbx_strand_id
1 'polypeptide(L)'
;MTEPLDPTAVLADFIDRVAHFDPAPDAAPVAVLGVRTALGEGTFAVGDHVVRAMCRALASYRDPADHGTCSQCGSRRLDENLHCRECGQLHGILGEVIARHALRVAQEATVADPTATDPGKAAAMDAQTVDASTVDASTVGEPRP
;
A
#
# COMPACT_ATOMS: atom_id res chain seq x y z
N MET A 1 12.82 -23.86 9.15
CA MET A 1 14.12 -23.63 9.82
C MET A 1 14.78 -22.48 9.08
N THR A 2 15.05 -21.38 9.77
CA THR A 2 15.70 -20.22 9.17
C THR A 2 17.18 -20.55 9.00
N GLU A 3 17.73 -20.30 7.82
CA GLU A 3 19.17 -20.45 7.58
C GLU A 3 19.95 -19.58 8.58
N PRO A 4 21.08 -20.06 9.14
CA PRO A 4 21.89 -19.26 10.03
C PRO A 4 22.36 -17.99 9.31
N LEU A 5 22.02 -16.82 9.86
CA LEU A 5 22.49 -15.55 9.34
C LEU A 5 23.98 -15.40 9.63
N ASP A 6 24.78 -15.08 8.62
CA ASP A 6 26.15 -14.58 8.80
C ASP A 6 26.10 -13.06 9.02
N PRO A 7 26.34 -12.57 10.25
CA PRO A 7 26.25 -11.15 10.56
C PRO A 7 27.23 -10.29 9.76
N THR A 8 28.40 -10.83 9.42
CA THR A 8 29.41 -10.12 8.64
C THR A 8 28.95 -9.93 7.21
N ALA A 9 28.44 -10.99 6.58
CA ALA A 9 27.89 -10.91 5.22
C ALA A 9 26.65 -10.01 5.14
N VAL A 10 25.76 -10.08 6.12
CA VAL A 10 24.56 -9.23 6.19
C VAL A 10 24.95 -7.75 6.30
N LEU A 11 25.94 -7.43 7.12
CA LEU A 11 26.39 -6.04 7.27
C LEU A 11 27.06 -5.54 5.99
N ALA A 12 27.89 -6.36 5.33
CA ALA A 12 28.49 -6.02 4.04
C ALA A 12 27.42 -5.70 2.98
N ASP A 13 26.43 -6.57 2.82
CA ASP A 13 25.32 -6.39 1.87
C ASP A 13 24.43 -5.18 2.22
N PHE A 14 24.24 -4.88 3.51
CA PHE A 14 23.59 -3.63 3.91
C PHE A 14 24.40 -2.39 3.49
N ILE A 15 25.70 -2.39 3.75
CA ILE A 15 26.59 -1.27 3.41
C ILE A 15 26.59 -1.05 1.90
N ASP A 16 26.76 -2.09 1.10
CA ASP A 16 26.81 -1.99 -0.36
C ASP A 16 25.52 -1.43 -0.95
N ARG A 17 24.35 -1.87 -0.44
CA ARG A 17 23.05 -1.36 -0.88
C ARG A 17 22.82 0.11 -0.53
N VAL A 18 23.29 0.55 0.64
CA VAL A 18 23.13 1.92 1.10
C VAL A 18 24.14 2.86 0.43
N ALA A 19 25.38 2.42 0.27
CA ALA A 19 26.46 3.21 -0.32
C ALA A 19 26.15 3.66 -1.75
N HIS A 20 25.38 2.88 -2.51
CA HIS A 20 24.91 3.26 -3.85
C HIS A 20 24.13 4.59 -3.88
N PHE A 21 23.48 4.96 -2.77
CA PHE A 21 22.67 6.17 -2.65
C PHE A 21 23.37 7.28 -1.84
N ASP A 22 24.66 7.12 -1.53
CA ASP A 22 25.41 8.13 -0.80
C ASP A 22 25.58 9.40 -1.64
N PRO A 23 25.09 10.58 -1.19
CA PRO A 23 25.30 11.83 -1.90
C PRO A 23 26.75 12.32 -1.87
N ALA A 24 27.62 11.74 -1.04
CA ALA A 24 29.03 12.10 -0.89
C ALA A 24 29.94 10.86 -0.75
N PRO A 25 30.07 10.02 -1.80
CA PRO A 25 30.78 8.73 -1.71
C PRO A 25 32.29 8.85 -1.48
N ASP A 26 32.89 9.99 -1.86
CA ASP A 26 34.32 10.26 -1.66
C ASP A 26 34.64 10.88 -0.29
N ALA A 27 33.64 11.11 0.55
CA ALA A 27 33.85 11.64 1.89
C ALA A 27 34.64 10.63 2.75
N ALA A 28 35.49 11.15 3.63
CA ALA A 28 36.23 10.31 4.55
C ALA A 28 35.27 9.51 5.47
N PRO A 29 35.58 8.24 5.78
CA PRO A 29 34.81 7.46 6.74
C PRO A 29 34.72 8.17 8.09
N VAL A 30 33.55 8.10 8.72
CA VAL A 30 33.29 8.74 10.02
C VAL A 30 33.33 7.75 11.18
N ALA A 31 33.23 6.45 10.89
CA ALA A 31 33.30 5.40 11.89
C ALA A 31 33.88 4.09 11.34
N VAL A 32 34.27 3.21 12.26
CA VAL A 32 34.69 1.84 11.97
C VAL A 32 33.79 0.89 12.76
N LEU A 33 33.15 -0.05 12.05
CA LEU A 33 32.30 -1.08 12.63
C LEU A 33 33.06 -2.41 12.67
N GLY A 34 33.25 -2.95 13.86
CA GLY A 34 33.78 -4.30 14.07
C GLY A 34 32.66 -5.28 14.38
N VAL A 35 32.59 -6.38 13.63
CA VAL A 35 31.67 -7.51 13.87
C VAL A 35 32.51 -8.70 14.28
N ARG A 36 32.20 -9.29 15.44
CA ARG A 36 32.86 -10.49 15.94
C ARG A 36 31.83 -11.57 16.21
N THR A 37 32.07 -12.75 15.67
CA THR A 37 31.20 -13.91 15.78
C THR A 37 32.02 -15.13 16.20
N ALA A 38 31.36 -16.21 16.58
CA ALA A 38 32.04 -17.48 16.83
C ALA A 38 32.73 -18.06 15.58
N LEU A 39 32.32 -17.63 14.39
CA LEU A 39 32.80 -18.15 13.10
C LEU A 39 33.81 -17.24 12.42
N GLY A 40 34.06 -16.03 12.94
CA GLY A 40 34.98 -15.08 12.35
C GLY A 40 34.74 -13.62 12.77
N GLU A 41 35.55 -12.72 12.22
CA GLU A 41 35.43 -11.28 12.42
C GLU A 41 35.45 -10.51 11.10
N GLY A 42 34.79 -9.35 11.08
CA GLY A 42 34.76 -8.42 9.96
C GLY A 42 34.89 -6.97 10.45
N THR A 43 35.54 -6.13 9.65
CA THR A 43 35.71 -4.70 9.97
C THR A 43 35.33 -3.85 8.76
N PHE A 44 34.51 -2.82 8.98
CA PHE A 44 33.98 -1.97 7.93
C PHE A 44 34.22 -0.50 8.26
N ALA A 45 34.88 0.24 7.37
CA ALA A 45 34.90 1.70 7.43
C ALA A 45 33.61 2.23 6.82
N VAL A 46 32.89 3.09 7.53
CA VAL A 46 31.57 3.57 7.11
C VAL A 46 31.50 5.09 7.10
N GLY A 47 30.88 5.63 6.03
CA GLY A 47 30.56 7.04 5.89
C GLY A 47 29.31 7.45 6.67
N ASP A 48 29.07 8.76 6.77
CA ASP A 48 27.93 9.34 7.51
C ASP A 48 26.58 8.83 6.99
N HIS A 49 26.44 8.64 5.66
CA HIS A 49 25.20 8.16 5.06
C HIS A 49 24.81 6.76 5.57
N VAL A 50 25.76 5.83 5.57
CA VAL A 50 25.57 4.47 6.08
C VAL A 50 25.23 4.49 7.57
N VAL A 51 25.94 5.29 8.38
CA VAL A 51 25.66 5.41 9.82
C VAL A 51 24.23 5.90 10.06
N ARG A 52 23.77 6.93 9.33
CA ARG A 52 22.39 7.42 9.44
C ARG A 52 21.36 6.37 9.03
N ALA A 53 21.63 5.60 7.97
CA ALA A 53 20.76 4.52 7.54
C ALA A 53 20.64 3.44 8.63
N MET A 54 21.76 3.05 9.26
CA MET A 54 21.75 2.11 10.38
C MET A 54 20.94 2.65 11.56
N CYS A 55 21.17 3.91 11.96
CA CYS A 55 20.42 4.52 13.07
C CYS A 55 18.91 4.52 12.79
N ARG A 56 18.49 4.82 11.55
CA ARG A 56 17.08 4.78 11.15
C ARG A 56 16.52 3.37 11.18
N ALA A 57 17.24 2.40 10.64
CA ALA A 57 16.84 0.99 10.65
C ALA A 57 16.62 0.48 12.08
N LEU A 58 17.58 0.76 12.99
CA LEU A 58 17.48 0.40 14.40
C LEU A 58 16.31 1.09 15.10
N ALA A 59 16.09 2.39 14.86
CA ALA A 59 14.97 3.11 15.45
C ALA A 59 13.59 2.63 14.94
N SER A 60 13.54 2.16 13.68
CA SER A 60 12.33 1.61 13.07
C SER A 60 12.05 0.16 13.45
N TYR A 61 13.01 -0.55 14.05
CA TYR A 61 12.82 -1.94 14.40
C TYR A 61 11.67 -2.12 15.38
N ARG A 62 10.79 -3.06 15.06
CA ARG A 62 9.71 -3.54 15.93
C ARG A 62 9.88 -5.05 16.05
N ASP A 63 9.89 -5.56 17.28
CA ASP A 63 9.95 -7.00 17.47
C ASP A 63 8.65 -7.61 16.92
N PRO A 64 8.70 -8.59 16.01
CA PRO A 64 7.50 -9.28 15.57
C PRO A 64 6.67 -9.88 16.73
N ALA A 65 7.31 -10.18 17.87
CA ALA A 65 6.65 -10.63 19.08
C ALA A 65 5.87 -9.52 19.81
N ASP A 66 6.19 -8.24 19.59
CA ASP A 66 5.52 -7.10 20.22
C ASP A 66 4.13 -6.84 19.64
N HIS A 67 3.79 -7.41 18.48
CA HIS A 67 2.47 -7.23 17.86
C HIS A 67 1.34 -7.98 18.57
N GLY A 68 1.64 -8.78 19.59
CA GLY A 68 0.66 -9.53 20.38
C GLY A 68 0.11 -10.77 19.67
N THR A 69 -0.93 -11.39 20.24
CA THR A 69 -1.56 -12.59 19.69
C THR A 69 -2.93 -12.28 19.10
N CYS A 70 -3.20 -12.82 17.91
CA CYS A 70 -4.52 -12.92 17.33
C CYS A 70 -5.48 -13.63 18.29
N SER A 71 -6.58 -12.99 18.67
CA SER A 71 -7.55 -13.56 19.60
C SER A 71 -8.37 -14.71 18.99
N GLN A 72 -8.40 -14.82 17.65
CA GLN A 72 -9.17 -15.84 16.95
C GLN A 72 -8.37 -17.13 16.73
N CYS A 73 -7.14 -17.04 16.22
CA CYS A 73 -6.32 -18.21 15.91
C CYS A 73 -5.08 -18.36 16.79
N GLY A 74 -4.82 -17.44 17.73
CA GLY A 74 -3.67 -17.48 18.63
C GLY A 74 -2.33 -17.09 17.99
N SER A 75 -2.32 -16.77 16.69
CA SER A 75 -1.11 -16.42 15.95
C SER A 75 -0.43 -15.16 16.47
N ARG A 76 0.91 -15.14 16.50
CA ARG A 76 1.71 -13.94 16.85
C ARG A 76 2.03 -13.05 15.65
N ARG A 77 1.47 -13.36 14.47
CA ARG A 77 1.75 -12.63 13.22
C ARG A 77 0.73 -11.52 12.97
N LEU A 78 0.54 -10.67 13.97
CA LEU A 78 -0.17 -9.41 13.79
C LEU A 78 0.77 -8.41 13.15
N ASP A 79 0.28 -7.61 12.20
CA ASP A 79 1.06 -6.49 11.66
C ASP A 79 0.71 -5.16 12.34
N GLU A 80 1.36 -4.09 11.91
CA GLU A 80 1.21 -2.74 12.48
C GLU A 80 -0.22 -2.19 12.37
N ASN A 81 -1.04 -2.75 11.46
CA ASN A 81 -2.44 -2.40 11.31
C ASN A 81 -3.39 -3.38 12.04
N LEU A 82 -2.82 -4.22 12.92
CA LEU A 82 -3.52 -5.27 13.66
C LEU A 82 -4.17 -6.33 12.76
N HIS A 83 -3.70 -6.48 11.51
CA HIS A 83 -4.14 -7.60 10.67
C HIS A 83 -3.36 -8.85 11.04
N CYS A 84 -4.07 -9.95 11.26
CA CYS A 84 -3.45 -11.25 11.37
C CYS A 84 -3.05 -11.76 9.97
N ARG A 85 -1.75 -11.95 9.76
CA ARG A 85 -1.19 -12.48 8.50
C ARG A 85 -1.53 -13.95 8.23
N GLU A 86 -2.12 -14.66 9.20
CA GLU A 86 -2.54 -16.05 9.04
C GLU A 86 -4.04 -16.18 8.76
N CYS A 87 -4.91 -15.64 9.62
CA CYS A 87 -6.37 -15.75 9.44
C CYS A 87 -7.01 -14.56 8.69
N GLY A 88 -6.24 -13.51 8.38
CA GLY A 88 -6.70 -12.33 7.64
C GLY A 88 -7.60 -11.38 8.43
N GLN A 89 -7.87 -11.65 9.71
CA GLN A 89 -8.78 -10.85 10.53
C GLN A 89 -8.08 -9.62 11.12
N LEU A 90 -8.83 -8.53 11.22
CA LEU A 90 -8.46 -7.30 11.94
C LEU A 90 -8.73 -7.51 13.44
N HIS A 91 -7.72 -7.27 14.28
CA HIS A 91 -7.85 -7.40 15.73
C HIS A 91 -7.70 -6.07 16.47
N GLY A 92 -8.25 -6.02 17.69
CA GLY A 92 -8.47 -4.80 18.47
C GLY A 92 -9.89 -4.24 18.32
N ILE A 93 -10.38 -3.47 19.31
CA ILE A 93 -11.74 -2.90 19.32
C ILE A 93 -12.01 -2.10 18.04
N LEU A 94 -11.01 -1.35 17.56
CA LEU A 94 -11.12 -0.62 16.30
C LEU A 94 -11.26 -1.58 15.09
N GLY A 95 -10.50 -2.66 15.06
CA GLY A 95 -10.57 -3.65 13.99
C GLY A 95 -11.90 -4.41 13.95
N GLU A 96 -12.47 -4.71 15.12
CA GLU A 96 -13.80 -5.31 15.20
C GLU A 96 -14.90 -4.33 14.73
N VAL A 97 -14.79 -3.04 15.09
CA VAL A 97 -15.72 -2.01 14.62
C VAL A 97 -15.62 -1.82 13.10
N ILE A 98 -14.41 -1.77 12.54
CA ILE A 98 -14.18 -1.66 11.09
C ILE A 98 -14.72 -2.90 10.38
N ALA A 99 -14.42 -4.12 10.86
CA ALA A 99 -14.91 -5.37 10.26
C ALA A 99 -16.44 -5.44 10.28
N ARG A 100 -17.08 -5.10 11.41
CA ARG A 100 -18.55 -5.02 11.52
C ARG A 100 -19.14 -3.95 10.61
N HIS A 101 -18.45 -2.83 10.41
CA HIS A 101 -18.91 -1.79 9.50
C HIS A 101 -18.78 -2.23 8.03
N ALA A 102 -17.66 -2.82 7.63
CA ALA A 102 -17.44 -3.34 6.29
C ALA A 102 -18.46 -4.43 5.92
N LEU A 103 -18.75 -5.36 6.85
CA LEU A 103 -19.79 -6.38 6.65
C LEU A 103 -21.18 -5.76 6.43
N ARG A 104 -21.52 -4.72 7.19
CA ARG A 104 -22.81 -4.02 7.06
C ARG A 104 -22.94 -3.32 5.71
N VAL A 105 -21.91 -2.59 5.28
CA VAL A 105 -21.89 -1.91 3.98
C VAL A 105 -21.98 -2.92 2.83
N ALA A 106 -21.28 -4.06 2.92
CA ALA A 106 -21.36 -5.12 1.91
C ALA A 106 -22.78 -5.73 1.81
N GLN A 107 -23.48 -5.88 2.94
CA GLN A 107 -24.87 -6.34 2.99
C GLN A 107 -25.85 -5.29 2.42
N GLU A 108 -25.65 -4.01 2.73
CA GLU A 108 -26.46 -2.92 2.17
C GLU A 108 -26.26 -2.79 0.65
N ALA A 109 -25.03 -2.96 0.16
CA ALA A 109 -24.72 -2.95 -1.27
C ALA A 109 -25.33 -4.15 -2.04
N THR A 110 -25.53 -5.30 -1.39
CA THR A 110 -26.18 -6.47 -2.00
C THR A 110 -27.70 -6.40 -1.96
N VAL A 111 -28.29 -5.68 -1.00
CA VAL A 111 -29.75 -5.46 -0.92
C VAL A 111 -30.22 -4.31 -1.83
N ALA A 112 -29.32 -3.40 -2.22
CA ALA A 112 -29.64 -2.21 -2.99
C ALA A 112 -29.83 -2.41 -4.51
N ASP A 113 -29.72 -3.63 -5.07
CA ASP A 113 -30.10 -3.87 -6.48
C ASP A 113 -31.16 -4.96 -6.68
N PRO A 114 -32.45 -4.58 -6.61
CA PRO A 114 -33.55 -5.33 -7.22
C PRO A 114 -34.13 -4.64 -8.48
N THR A 115 -33.42 -3.69 -9.12
CA THR A 115 -34.01 -2.85 -10.19
C THR A 115 -33.26 -2.81 -11.52
N ALA A 116 -32.33 -3.73 -11.81
CA ALA A 116 -31.93 -4.00 -13.20
C ALA A 116 -33.07 -4.72 -13.97
N THR A 117 -34.21 -4.04 -14.14
CA THR A 117 -35.26 -4.43 -15.10
C THR A 117 -34.82 -3.96 -16.49
N ASP A 118 -34.61 -4.94 -17.34
CA ASP A 118 -34.32 -4.88 -18.77
C ASP A 118 -35.32 -3.98 -19.54
N PRO A 119 -34.90 -2.89 -20.22
CA PRO A 119 -35.75 -2.19 -21.17
C PRO A 119 -35.51 -2.76 -22.58
N GLY A 120 -35.93 -4.00 -22.79
CA GLY A 120 -35.82 -4.70 -24.05
C GLY A 120 -37.18 -5.01 -24.70
N LYS A 121 -37.66 -4.08 -25.56
CA LYS A 121 -38.45 -4.37 -26.79
C LYS A 121 -39.96 -4.63 -26.67
N ALA A 122 -40.79 -3.66 -27.09
CA ALA A 122 -41.51 -3.70 -28.39
C ALA A 122 -42.71 -2.71 -28.49
N ALA A 123 -42.64 -1.87 -29.54
CA ALA A 123 -43.70 -1.52 -30.52
C ALA A 123 -44.93 -0.70 -30.04
N ALA A 124 -45.59 0.16 -30.81
CA ALA A 124 -45.53 0.64 -32.20
C ALA A 124 -46.13 2.08 -32.19
N MET A 125 -45.62 3.04 -32.95
CA MET A 125 -46.19 3.51 -34.22
C MET A 125 -47.68 3.89 -34.14
N ASP A 126 -47.96 5.20 -34.04
CA ASP A 126 -49.10 5.82 -34.72
C ASP A 126 -48.82 7.30 -35.00
N ALA A 127 -49.28 7.73 -36.18
CA ALA A 127 -48.94 8.94 -36.89
C ALA A 127 -49.96 10.08 -36.65
N GLN A 128 -49.69 11.22 -37.34
CA GLN A 128 -50.62 12.31 -37.71
C GLN A 128 -50.83 13.44 -36.67
N THR A 129 -50.81 14.76 -36.96
CA THR A 129 -50.74 15.57 -38.20
C THR A 129 -50.52 17.07 -37.83
N VAL A 130 -49.82 17.84 -38.69
CA VAL A 130 -49.85 19.32 -39.04
C VAL A 130 -50.15 20.41 -37.97
N ASP A 131 -49.66 21.65 -38.00
CA ASP A 131 -49.32 22.56 -39.11
C ASP A 131 -48.44 23.76 -38.66
N ALA A 132 -48.01 24.51 -39.68
CA ALA A 132 -47.06 25.60 -39.85
C ALA A 132 -47.10 26.85 -38.95
N SER A 133 -45.92 27.50 -38.89
CA SER A 133 -45.64 28.96 -38.87
C SER A 133 -44.22 29.15 -38.31
N THR A 134 -43.27 29.92 -38.84
CA THR A 134 -43.23 30.98 -39.86
C THR A 134 -41.76 31.12 -40.29
N VAL A 135 -41.56 31.44 -41.56
CA VAL A 135 -40.28 31.78 -42.19
C VAL A 135 -39.79 33.12 -41.64
N ASP A 136 -38.51 33.23 -41.26
CA ASP A 136 -37.79 34.46 -41.63
C ASP A 136 -36.29 34.24 -41.77
N ALA A 137 -35.78 34.86 -42.83
CA ALA A 137 -34.43 34.75 -43.34
C ALA A 137 -33.59 35.92 -42.85
N SER A 138 -32.31 35.66 -42.58
CA SER A 138 -31.15 36.56 -42.75
C SER A 138 -30.04 36.13 -41.79
N THR A 139 -28.73 36.23 -42.04
CA THR A 139 -27.88 36.55 -43.19
C THR A 139 -26.45 36.35 -42.65
N VAL A 140 -25.64 35.58 -43.37
CA VAL A 140 -24.18 35.69 -43.62
C VAL A 140 -23.25 36.14 -42.47
N GLY A 141 -22.20 35.32 -42.22
CA GLY A 141 -20.95 35.83 -41.63
C GLY A 141 -20.03 34.77 -41.05
N GLU A 142 -19.18 34.18 -41.88
CA GLU A 142 -18.08 33.27 -41.53
C GLU A 142 -16.96 33.92 -40.66
N PRO A 143 -16.00 33.12 -40.14
CA PRO A 143 -15.24 33.38 -38.91
C PRO A 143 -13.83 33.94 -39.12
N ARG A 144 -13.23 34.42 -38.01
CA ARG A 144 -11.80 34.33 -37.58
C ARG A 144 -11.32 35.59 -36.82
N PRO A 145 -10.16 35.57 -36.12
CA PRO A 145 -9.22 34.47 -35.87
C PRO A 145 -9.19 33.95 -34.42
#